data_AF-W4VDE1-F1
#
_entry.id   AF-W4VDE1-F1
#
_cell.length_a   1.000
_cell.length_b   1.000
_cell.length_c   1.000
_cell.angle_alpha   90.00
_cell.angle_beta   90.00
_cell.angle_gamma   90.00
#
_symmetry.space_group_name_H-M   'P 1'
#
loop_
_entity.id
_entity.type
_entity.pdbx_description
1 polymer ?
#
loop_
_entity_poly.entity_id
_entity_poly.type
_entity_poly.pdbx_seq_one_letter_code
_entity_poly.pdbx_strand_id
1 'polypeptide(L)'
;MNFDGNMADSCIMLSKRIVTDLKELQCVAWLDWQIIDGGNWGSIYVDDASQTFTLTEKFYMHANYSRFIRPGYTIIGANNEKTIAAISPDKKKLVIVATNDNKSSSENFTFNLSRFAGVNSSVEVYRTSPSLSLAKNNITASNKTVSDTLPPYSINTYVISLDSGVESVPEVRLQSYNYPNRYVRHADFDARIDENVIPKEDSQWRLVPGLANSSEGYVSIQSVNHPGYYLRHWDYDFRLDKNDGTTIFAEDATFKLVPGLADLPVFLFSRTIIPTDI
;
A
#
# COMPACT_ATOMS: atom_id res chain seq x y z
N MET A 1 -5.31 -24.05 9.90
CA MET A 1 -5.85 -23.66 11.22
C MET A 1 -7.23 -24.27 11.29
N ASN A 2 -7.49 -25.17 12.25
CA ASN A 2 -8.80 -25.79 12.41
C ASN A 2 -9.77 -24.78 13.05
N PHE A 3 -11.04 -24.83 12.68
CA PHE A 3 -12.07 -24.01 13.28
C PHE A 3 -12.61 -24.73 14.52
N ASP A 4 -12.31 -24.20 15.70
CA ASP A 4 -12.61 -24.84 16.98
C ASP A 4 -14.02 -24.48 17.50
N GLY A 5 -14.83 -23.79 16.67
CA GLY A 5 -16.15 -23.27 17.06
C GLY A 5 -16.10 -21.97 17.87
N ASN A 6 -14.91 -21.47 18.23
CA ASN A 6 -14.74 -20.22 18.94
C ASN A 6 -14.98 -19.00 18.02
N MET A 7 -15.76 -18.02 18.50
CA MET A 7 -16.15 -16.85 17.71
C MET A 7 -14.96 -15.97 17.33
N ALA A 8 -14.05 -15.71 18.27
CA ALA A 8 -12.85 -14.91 18.00
C ALA A 8 -11.94 -15.62 16.97
N ASP A 9 -11.79 -16.94 17.08
CA ASP A 9 -11.07 -17.74 16.09
C ASP A 9 -11.71 -17.64 14.69
N SER A 10 -13.05 -17.65 14.64
CA SER A 10 -13.81 -17.38 13.40
C SER A 10 -13.47 -16.02 12.81
N CYS A 11 -13.50 -14.97 13.63
CA CYS A 11 -13.29 -13.60 13.20
C CYS A 11 -11.90 -13.40 12.59
N ILE A 12 -10.85 -13.89 13.27
CA ILE A 12 -9.47 -13.75 12.79
C ILE A 12 -9.23 -14.61 11.53
N MET A 13 -9.76 -15.83 11.49
CA MET A 13 -9.66 -16.69 10.30
C MET A 13 -10.34 -16.06 9.08
N LEU A 14 -11.56 -15.54 9.24
CA LEU A 14 -12.30 -14.85 8.18
C LEU A 14 -11.62 -13.55 7.76
N SER A 15 -11.13 -12.75 8.71
CA SER A 15 -10.37 -11.53 8.43
C SER A 15 -9.19 -11.81 7.49
N LYS A 16 -8.38 -12.83 7.81
CA LYS A 16 -7.27 -13.28 6.97
C LYS A 16 -7.76 -13.77 5.61
N ARG A 17 -8.85 -14.54 5.56
CA ARG A 17 -9.41 -15.04 4.30
C ARG A 17 -9.89 -13.90 3.39
N ILE A 18 -10.61 -12.91 3.92
CA ILE A 18 -11.05 -11.72 3.20
C ILE A 18 -9.84 -10.99 2.60
N VAL A 19 -8.78 -10.79 3.38
CA VAL A 19 -7.55 -10.13 2.89
C VAL A 19 -6.91 -10.94 1.75
N THR A 20 -6.73 -12.25 1.91
CA THR A 20 -6.18 -13.11 0.86
C THR A 20 -7.05 -13.11 -0.40
N ASP A 21 -8.37 -13.23 -0.27
CA ASP A 21 -9.30 -13.26 -1.42
C ASP A 21 -9.27 -11.96 -2.22
N LEU A 22 -9.35 -10.82 -1.52
CA LEU A 22 -9.37 -9.51 -2.17
C LEU A 22 -8.00 -9.16 -2.80
N LYS A 23 -6.88 -9.61 -2.20
CA LYS A 23 -5.53 -9.33 -2.72
C LYS A 23 -5.11 -10.27 -3.85
N GLU A 24 -5.28 -11.58 -3.64
CA GLU A 24 -4.72 -12.61 -4.52
C GLU A 24 -5.70 -13.03 -5.62
N LEU A 25 -6.98 -13.21 -5.27
CA LEU A 25 -8.02 -13.58 -6.26
C LEU A 25 -8.64 -12.37 -6.94
N GLN A 26 -8.39 -11.17 -6.40
CA GLN A 26 -8.92 -9.90 -6.90
C GLN A 26 -10.44 -9.92 -7.07
N CYS A 27 -11.15 -10.60 -6.15
CA CYS A 27 -12.59 -10.60 -6.18
C CYS A 27 -13.13 -9.18 -5.92
N VAL A 28 -14.23 -8.84 -6.60
CA VAL A 28 -14.85 -7.50 -6.49
C VAL A 28 -15.91 -7.42 -5.38
N ALA A 29 -16.21 -8.56 -4.74
CA ALA A 29 -17.11 -8.69 -3.61
C ALA A 29 -16.74 -9.95 -2.80
N TRP A 30 -16.97 -9.90 -1.49
CA TRP A 30 -16.84 -11.03 -0.58
C TRP A 30 -18.15 -11.15 0.20
N LEU A 31 -18.79 -12.33 0.12
CA LEU A 31 -20.08 -12.58 0.76
C LEU A 31 -19.92 -13.74 1.75
N ASP A 32 -20.33 -13.53 2.99
CA ASP A 32 -20.39 -14.60 3.98
C ASP A 32 -21.56 -15.55 3.69
N TRP A 33 -21.43 -16.80 4.15
CA TRP A 33 -22.40 -17.85 3.91
C TRP A 33 -23.73 -17.62 4.64
N GLN A 34 -23.68 -17.28 5.94
CA GLN A 34 -24.87 -16.97 6.74
C GLN A 34 -24.66 -15.74 7.63
N ILE A 35 -25.64 -14.84 7.63
CA ILE A 35 -25.59 -13.62 8.44
C ILE A 35 -26.34 -13.80 9.76
N ILE A 36 -27.39 -14.61 9.80
CA ILE A 36 -28.29 -14.79 10.94
C ILE A 36 -28.38 -16.27 11.28
N ASP A 37 -28.18 -16.64 12.56
CA ASP A 37 -28.40 -18.01 13.06
C ASP A 37 -28.68 -18.03 14.57
N GLY A 38 -29.21 -19.15 15.07
CA GLY A 38 -29.37 -19.42 16.52
C GLY A 38 -28.18 -20.16 17.14
N GLY A 39 -27.04 -20.23 16.43
CA GLY A 39 -25.81 -20.86 16.85
C GLY A 39 -24.67 -19.84 16.97
N ASN A 40 -23.45 -20.24 16.60
CA ASN A 40 -22.25 -19.39 16.70
C ASN A 40 -21.62 -19.06 15.34
N TRP A 41 -22.40 -19.11 14.27
CA TRP A 41 -21.86 -18.97 12.92
C TRP A 41 -22.12 -17.62 12.27
N GLY A 42 -23.21 -16.95 12.62
CA GLY A 42 -23.68 -15.73 12.02
C GLY A 42 -23.12 -14.48 12.67
N SER A 43 -23.35 -13.37 11.99
CA SER A 43 -23.09 -12.03 12.52
C SER A 43 -24.17 -11.59 13.52
N ILE A 44 -25.38 -12.11 13.37
CA ILE A 44 -26.52 -11.81 14.23
C ILE A 44 -26.99 -13.13 14.84
N TYR A 45 -26.80 -13.25 16.14
CA TYR A 45 -27.41 -14.33 16.91
C TYR A 45 -28.88 -14.01 17.13
N VAL A 46 -29.76 -14.98 16.90
CA VAL A 46 -31.20 -14.87 17.20
C VAL A 46 -31.62 -15.92 18.22
N ASP A 47 -32.47 -15.51 19.15
CA ASP A 47 -33.17 -16.41 20.06
C ASP A 47 -34.67 -16.29 19.83
N ASP A 48 -35.23 -17.30 19.16
CA ASP A 48 -36.65 -17.33 18.78
C ASP A 48 -37.57 -17.44 20.00
N ALA A 49 -37.12 -18.08 21.09
CA ALA A 49 -37.93 -18.27 22.28
C ALA A 49 -38.10 -16.96 23.04
N SER A 50 -37.02 -16.17 23.14
CA SER A 50 -37.07 -14.84 23.77
C SER A 50 -37.42 -13.71 22.79
N GLN A 51 -37.49 -14.00 21.49
CA GLN A 51 -37.66 -13.01 20.42
C GLN A 51 -36.62 -11.88 20.47
N THR A 52 -35.37 -12.24 20.80
CA THR A 52 -34.26 -11.29 20.89
C THR A 52 -33.19 -11.57 19.84
N PHE A 53 -32.33 -10.58 19.61
CA PHE A 53 -31.13 -10.76 18.80
C PHE A 53 -29.94 -10.07 19.47
N THR A 54 -28.74 -10.55 19.17
CA THR A 54 -27.48 -9.96 19.59
C THR A 54 -26.50 -9.89 18.43
N LEU A 55 -25.80 -8.77 18.31
CA LEU A 55 -24.70 -8.63 17.35
C LEU A 55 -23.48 -9.38 17.90
N THR A 56 -22.99 -10.35 17.13
CA THR A 56 -21.82 -11.14 17.53
C THR A 56 -20.52 -10.38 17.20
N GLU A 57 -19.39 -10.86 17.69
CA GLU A 57 -18.08 -10.32 17.30
C GLU A 57 -17.88 -10.36 15.78
N LYS A 58 -18.47 -11.35 15.09
CA LYS A 58 -18.41 -11.49 13.63
C LYS A 58 -19.09 -10.32 12.92
N PHE A 59 -20.17 -9.76 13.48
CA PHE A 59 -20.75 -8.53 12.96
C PHE A 59 -19.74 -7.38 12.97
N TYR A 60 -19.03 -7.20 14.09
CA TYR A 60 -18.05 -6.14 14.22
C TYR A 60 -16.80 -6.40 13.36
N MET A 61 -16.40 -7.67 13.19
CA MET A 61 -15.38 -8.06 12.21
C MET A 61 -15.79 -7.63 10.80
N HIS A 62 -16.98 -8.03 10.32
CA HIS A 62 -17.47 -7.58 9.01
C HIS A 62 -17.60 -6.05 8.92
N ALA A 63 -17.94 -5.38 10.02
CA ALA A 63 -18.05 -3.93 10.06
C ALA A 63 -16.71 -3.21 9.87
N ASN A 64 -15.57 -3.79 10.30
CA ASN A 64 -14.23 -3.24 10.01
C ASN A 64 -13.93 -3.16 8.51
N TYR A 65 -14.56 -4.01 7.70
CA TYR A 65 -14.43 -3.95 6.25
C TYR A 65 -15.56 -3.13 5.63
N SER A 66 -16.78 -3.61 5.77
CA SER A 66 -17.95 -3.14 5.03
C SER A 66 -18.35 -1.69 5.34
N ARG A 67 -18.09 -1.16 6.54
CA ARG A 67 -18.41 0.23 6.87
C ARG A 67 -17.43 1.23 6.24
N PHE A 68 -16.20 0.81 5.97
CA PHE A 68 -15.11 1.73 5.60
C PHE A 68 -14.64 1.54 4.17
N ILE A 69 -14.57 0.30 3.68
CA ILE A 69 -14.31 0.00 2.26
C ILE A 69 -15.65 -0.09 1.55
N ARG A 70 -16.02 0.98 0.84
CA ARG A 70 -17.33 1.13 0.20
C ARG A 70 -17.26 0.76 -1.29
N PRO A 71 -18.40 0.44 -1.93
CA PRO A 71 -18.44 0.23 -3.38
C PRO A 71 -17.74 1.38 -4.14
N GLY A 72 -16.92 1.03 -5.13
CA GLY A 72 -16.11 1.96 -5.90
C GLY A 72 -14.72 2.25 -5.33
N TYR A 73 -14.42 1.84 -4.09
CA TYR A 73 -13.04 1.91 -3.58
C TYR A 73 -12.12 1.03 -4.40
N THR A 74 -10.89 1.50 -4.61
CA THR A 74 -9.84 0.73 -5.28
C THR A 74 -8.94 0.09 -4.24
N ILE A 75 -8.85 -1.23 -4.22
CA ILE A 75 -7.87 -1.95 -3.40
C ILE A 75 -6.46 -1.63 -3.92
N ILE A 76 -5.55 -1.30 -3.02
CA ILE A 76 -4.16 -0.96 -3.33
C ILE A 76 -3.20 -1.89 -2.59
N GLY A 77 -2.00 -2.05 -3.13
CA GLY A 77 -1.00 -2.96 -2.59
C GLY A 77 -0.57 -2.60 -1.16
N ALA A 78 -0.49 -3.62 -0.30
CA ALA A 78 0.08 -3.54 1.04
C ALA A 78 1.09 -4.69 1.21
N ASN A 79 2.31 -4.35 1.65
CA ASN A 79 3.41 -5.31 1.82
C ASN A 79 3.31 -6.08 3.16
N ASN A 80 2.12 -6.60 3.46
CA ASN A 80 1.85 -7.42 4.63
C ASN A 80 0.62 -8.31 4.34
N GLU A 81 0.71 -9.61 4.63
CA GLU A 81 -0.33 -10.60 4.34
C GLU A 81 -1.61 -10.44 5.18
N LYS A 82 -1.52 -9.74 6.32
CA LYS A 82 -2.61 -9.49 7.28
C LYS A 82 -3.25 -8.11 7.12
N THR A 83 -2.87 -7.38 6.07
CA THR A 83 -3.30 -6.00 5.83
C THR A 83 -3.87 -5.84 4.43
N ILE A 84 -5.00 -5.15 4.34
CA ILE A 84 -5.56 -4.62 3.10
C ILE A 84 -5.67 -3.11 3.19
N ALA A 85 -5.46 -2.44 2.06
CA ALA A 85 -5.63 -1.01 1.95
C ALA A 85 -6.51 -0.68 0.74
N ALA A 86 -7.34 0.35 0.87
CA ALA A 86 -8.26 0.77 -0.17
C ALA A 86 -8.35 2.30 -0.21
N ILE A 87 -8.40 2.86 -1.41
CA ILE A 87 -8.57 4.29 -1.63
C ILE A 87 -9.97 4.60 -2.18
N SER A 88 -10.58 5.68 -1.69
CA SER A 88 -11.89 6.14 -2.17
C SER A 88 -11.85 6.60 -3.63
N PRO A 89 -13.00 6.59 -4.35
CA PRO A 89 -13.08 7.05 -5.74
C PRO A 89 -12.58 8.49 -5.96
N ASP A 90 -12.86 9.39 -5.02
CA ASP A 90 -12.41 10.78 -5.04
C ASP A 90 -10.94 10.96 -4.60
N LYS A 91 -10.28 9.85 -4.23
CA LYS A 91 -8.92 9.76 -3.70
C LYS A 91 -8.71 10.47 -2.37
N LYS A 92 -9.74 10.98 -1.69
CA LYS A 92 -9.60 11.76 -0.45
C LYS A 92 -9.58 10.93 0.85
N LYS A 93 -9.79 9.63 0.75
CA LYS A 93 -9.78 8.74 1.91
C LYS A 93 -8.97 7.48 1.62
N LEU A 94 -8.03 7.19 2.51
CA LEU A 94 -7.34 5.92 2.58
C LEU A 94 -7.90 5.13 3.76
N VAL A 95 -8.30 3.88 3.51
CA VAL A 95 -8.72 2.93 4.53
C VAL A 95 -7.72 1.80 4.57
N ILE A 96 -7.23 1.48 5.77
CA ILE A 96 -6.34 0.33 6.00
C ILE A 96 -7.01 -0.56 7.03
N VAL A 97 -7.12 -1.86 6.75
CA VAL A 97 -7.57 -2.86 7.74
C VAL A 97 -6.42 -3.82 7.99
N ALA A 98 -6.00 -3.95 9.25
CA ALA A 98 -4.88 -4.78 9.68
C ALA A 98 -5.31 -5.74 10.80
N THR A 99 -4.85 -6.99 10.71
CA THR A 99 -5.15 -8.05 11.68
C THR A 99 -3.92 -8.42 12.49
N ASN A 100 -4.02 -8.34 13.82
CA ASN A 100 -3.12 -9.03 14.74
C ASN A 100 -3.74 -10.39 15.09
N ASP A 101 -3.18 -11.47 14.57
CA ASP A 101 -3.63 -12.85 14.82
C ASP A 101 -2.91 -13.52 16.00
N ASN A 102 -2.05 -12.79 16.72
CA ASN A 102 -1.42 -13.27 17.93
C ASN A 102 -2.40 -13.21 19.11
N LYS A 103 -2.67 -14.38 19.71
CA LYS A 103 -3.64 -14.52 20.81
C LYS A 103 -3.22 -13.82 22.10
N SER A 104 -1.92 -13.62 22.32
CA SER A 104 -1.37 -13.29 23.64
C SER A 104 -0.56 -12.01 23.69
N SER A 105 -0.06 -11.51 22.55
CA SER A 105 0.77 -10.31 22.51
C SER A 105 0.26 -9.26 21.54
N SER A 106 0.40 -8.00 21.93
CA SER A 106 0.25 -6.89 21.02
C SER A 106 1.36 -6.90 19.96
N GLU A 107 1.05 -6.40 18.77
CA GLU A 107 2.01 -6.30 17.66
C GLU A 107 2.10 -4.86 17.17
N ASN A 108 3.32 -4.42 16.83
CA ASN A 108 3.54 -3.08 16.30
C ASN A 108 3.40 -3.10 14.78
N PHE A 109 2.55 -2.22 14.26
CA PHE A 109 2.37 -2.00 12.83
C PHE A 109 2.79 -0.57 12.49
N THR A 110 3.53 -0.43 11.40
CA THR A 110 3.93 0.86 10.83
C THR A 110 3.48 0.91 9.39
N PHE A 111 2.65 1.90 9.07
CA PHE A 111 2.16 2.17 7.72
C PHE A 111 2.91 3.38 7.16
N ASN A 112 3.78 3.13 6.18
CA ASN A 112 4.47 4.18 5.43
C ASN A 112 3.54 4.71 4.33
N LEU A 113 3.14 5.97 4.48
CA LEU A 113 2.22 6.68 3.59
C LEU A 113 2.93 7.73 2.75
N SER A 114 4.26 7.62 2.59
CA SER A 114 5.09 8.59 1.85
C SER A 114 4.57 8.90 0.44
N ARG A 115 3.92 7.93 -0.21
CA ARG A 115 3.33 8.05 -1.55
C ARG A 115 2.00 8.83 -1.60
N PHE A 116 1.42 9.20 -0.46
CA PHE A 116 0.17 9.94 -0.38
C PHE A 116 0.41 11.41 -0.08
N ALA A 117 -0.39 12.26 -0.71
CA ALA A 117 -0.38 13.70 -0.54
C ALA A 117 -1.30 14.06 0.61
N GLY A 118 -0.93 15.09 1.39
CA GLY A 118 -1.86 15.68 2.36
C GLY A 118 -2.40 14.67 3.37
N VAL A 119 -1.56 13.75 3.85
CA VAL A 119 -1.94 12.82 4.93
C VAL A 119 -2.29 13.65 6.15
N ASN A 120 -3.57 13.68 6.52
CA ASN A 120 -4.01 14.40 7.70
C ASN A 120 -3.40 13.77 8.95
N SER A 121 -3.00 14.60 9.91
CA SER A 121 -2.40 14.14 11.16
C SER A 121 -3.38 13.35 12.02
N SER A 122 -4.69 13.63 11.97
CA SER A 122 -5.68 12.88 12.73
C SER A 122 -6.16 11.66 11.94
N VAL A 123 -5.93 10.47 12.50
CA VAL A 123 -6.35 9.19 11.93
C VAL A 123 -7.40 8.55 12.83
N GLU A 124 -8.58 8.27 12.29
CA GLU A 124 -9.59 7.52 13.04
C GLU A 124 -9.23 6.04 13.05
N VAL A 125 -9.32 5.40 14.21
CA VAL A 125 -9.05 3.97 14.38
C VAL A 125 -10.28 3.29 14.95
N TYR A 126 -10.68 2.18 14.36
CA TYR A 126 -11.77 1.34 14.84
C TYR A 126 -11.22 -0.05 15.15
N ARG A 127 -11.46 -0.56 16.36
CA ARG A 127 -10.86 -1.81 16.84
C ARG A 127 -11.91 -2.84 17.19
N THR A 128 -11.69 -4.08 16.78
CA THR A 128 -12.47 -5.23 17.22
C THR A 128 -11.53 -6.31 17.76
N SER A 129 -11.81 -6.79 18.95
CA SER A 129 -11.06 -7.82 19.68
C SER A 129 -12.03 -8.54 20.63
N PRO A 130 -11.61 -9.58 21.38
CA PRO A 130 -12.48 -10.21 22.38
C PRO A 130 -13.06 -9.25 23.43
N SER A 131 -12.49 -8.06 23.59
CA SER A 131 -12.95 -7.04 24.55
C SER A 131 -13.44 -5.74 23.90
N LEU A 132 -13.34 -5.59 22.58
CA LEU A 132 -13.69 -4.36 21.87
C LEU A 132 -14.61 -4.68 20.69
N SER A 133 -15.69 -3.91 20.57
CA SER A 133 -16.67 -4.05 19.49
C SER A 133 -16.70 -2.77 18.66
N LEU A 134 -15.93 -2.75 17.56
CA LEU A 134 -15.71 -1.58 16.70
C LEU A 134 -15.43 -0.28 17.47
N ALA A 135 -14.64 -0.38 18.54
CA ALA A 135 -14.34 0.74 19.43
C ALA A 135 -13.55 1.81 18.68
N LYS A 136 -14.06 3.05 18.67
CA LYS A 136 -13.44 4.19 17.99
C LYS A 136 -12.39 4.85 18.88
N ASN A 137 -11.25 5.18 18.30
CA ASN A 137 -10.21 6.03 18.87
C ASN A 137 -9.62 6.93 17.78
N ASN A 138 -8.74 7.87 18.15
CA ASN A 138 -7.91 8.60 17.20
C ASN A 138 -6.43 8.40 17.54
N ILE A 139 -5.59 8.30 16.51
CA ILE A 139 -4.13 8.34 16.61
C ILE A 139 -3.57 9.40 15.68
N THR A 140 -2.28 9.69 15.82
CA THR A 140 -1.61 10.72 15.03
C THR A 140 -0.75 10.10 13.93
N ALA A 141 -0.91 10.57 12.70
CA ALA A 141 0.06 10.38 11.63
C ALA A 141 1.15 11.46 11.73
N SER A 142 2.42 11.04 11.70
CA SER A 142 3.59 11.92 11.76
C SER A 142 4.51 11.58 10.60
N ASN A 143 5.01 12.58 9.88
CA ASN A 143 5.91 12.39 8.73
C ASN A 143 5.38 11.36 7.72
N LYS A 144 4.09 11.46 7.37
CA LYS A 144 3.38 10.51 6.50
C LYS A 144 3.53 9.04 6.97
N THR A 145 3.64 8.82 8.28
CA THR A 145 3.75 7.49 8.88
C THR A 145 2.69 7.36 9.96
N VAL A 146 2.00 6.23 9.97
CA VAL A 146 1.08 5.85 11.05
C VAL A 146 1.68 4.64 11.74
N SER A 147 1.98 4.78 13.03
CA SER A 147 2.43 3.67 13.87
C SER A 147 1.39 3.38 14.94
N ASP A 148 1.06 2.12 15.12
CA ASP A 148 0.09 1.68 16.13
C ASP A 148 0.51 0.33 16.72
N THR A 149 0.16 0.13 18.00
CA THR A 149 0.34 -1.14 18.71
C THR A 149 -1.02 -1.82 18.78
N LEU A 150 -1.23 -2.81 17.90
CA LEU A 150 -2.50 -3.52 17.77
C LEU A 150 -2.67 -4.45 18.99
N PRO A 151 -3.81 -4.40 19.70
CA PRO A 151 -4.10 -5.33 20.79
C PRO A 151 -3.97 -6.80 20.35
N PRO A 152 -3.72 -7.74 21.28
CA PRO A 152 -3.76 -9.15 20.95
C PRO A 152 -5.08 -9.52 20.30
N TYR A 153 -5.01 -10.36 19.27
CA TYR A 153 -6.17 -10.99 18.64
C TYR A 153 -7.23 -9.99 18.17
N SER A 154 -6.83 -9.08 17.29
CA SER A 154 -7.66 -7.93 16.91
C SER A 154 -7.65 -7.61 15.42
N ILE A 155 -8.75 -6.99 14.96
CA ILE A 155 -8.90 -6.37 13.65
C ILE A 155 -9.00 -4.86 13.87
N ASN A 156 -8.19 -4.09 13.14
CA ASN A 156 -8.02 -2.66 13.34
C ASN A 156 -8.17 -1.94 12.00
N THR A 157 -9.09 -1.00 11.94
CA THR A 157 -9.37 -0.20 10.73
C THR A 157 -8.94 1.24 10.95
N TYR A 158 -8.10 1.74 10.06
CA TYR A 158 -7.60 3.11 10.03
C TYR A 158 -8.29 3.86 8.90
N VAL A 159 -8.92 4.99 9.20
CA VAL A 159 -9.52 5.90 8.22
C VAL A 159 -8.71 7.18 8.21
N ILE A 160 -8.03 7.42 7.09
CA ILE A 160 -7.06 8.50 6.92
C ILE A 160 -7.61 9.45 5.86
N SER A 161 -7.75 10.71 6.22
CA SER A 161 -8.12 11.77 5.27
C SER A 161 -6.88 12.24 4.49
N LEU A 162 -7.06 12.47 3.19
CA LEU A 162 -6.03 12.94 2.27
C LEU A 162 -6.47 14.27 1.65
N ASP A 163 -5.65 15.32 1.74
CA ASP A 163 -6.02 16.66 1.22
C ASP A 163 -6.04 16.73 -0.31
N SER A 164 -5.19 15.92 -0.98
CA SER A 164 -5.05 15.90 -2.45
C SER A 164 -5.01 14.49 -3.06
N GLY A 165 -5.24 13.46 -2.26
CA GLY A 165 -5.16 12.04 -2.64
C GLY A 165 -3.76 11.47 -2.82
N VAL A 166 -3.55 10.51 -3.73
CA VAL A 166 -2.20 9.99 -4.02
C VAL A 166 -1.38 11.13 -4.62
N GLU A 167 -0.14 11.37 -4.14
CA GLU A 167 0.72 12.36 -4.81
C GLU A 167 0.84 11.97 -6.27
N SER A 168 0.38 12.84 -7.18
CA SER A 168 0.86 12.80 -8.54
C SER A 168 2.34 13.13 -8.45
N VAL A 169 3.18 12.10 -8.49
CA VAL A 169 4.62 12.30 -8.65
C VAL A 169 4.79 13.13 -9.92
N PRO A 170 5.33 14.36 -9.84
CA PRO A 170 5.44 15.23 -10.99
C PRO A 170 6.13 14.50 -12.14
N GLU A 171 5.55 14.61 -13.33
CA GLU A 171 6.14 14.01 -14.52
C GLU A 171 7.32 14.87 -14.94
N VAL A 172 8.50 14.25 -14.96
CA VAL A 172 9.74 14.91 -15.36
C VAL A 172 10.23 14.35 -16.69
N ARG A 173 11.10 15.09 -17.35
CA ARG A 173 11.92 14.59 -18.45
C ARG A 173 13.38 14.76 -18.06
N LEU A 174 14.20 13.75 -18.32
CA LEU A 174 15.63 13.80 -18.03
C LEU A 174 16.36 14.31 -19.27
N GLN A 175 16.83 15.55 -19.23
CA GLN A 175 17.49 16.21 -20.35
C GLN A 175 18.99 15.91 -20.33
N SER A 176 19.56 15.63 -21.51
CA SER A 176 21.02 15.50 -21.64
C SER A 176 21.69 16.86 -21.46
N TYR A 177 22.77 16.90 -20.66
CA TYR A 177 23.53 18.12 -20.44
C TYR A 177 24.35 18.55 -21.68
N ASN A 178 25.04 17.60 -22.32
CA ASN A 178 25.88 17.85 -23.49
C ASN A 178 25.11 17.85 -24.82
N TYR A 179 23.87 17.35 -24.83
CA TYR A 179 22.93 17.47 -25.95
C TYR A 179 21.59 18.02 -25.45
N PRO A 180 21.46 19.33 -25.20
CA PRO A 180 20.29 19.91 -24.54
C PRO A 180 18.95 19.69 -25.27
N ASN A 181 18.94 19.39 -26.56
CA ASN A 181 17.71 19.06 -27.28
C ASN A 181 17.27 17.59 -27.13
N ARG A 182 18.03 16.76 -26.40
CA ARG A 182 17.77 15.33 -26.23
C ARG A 182 17.32 14.99 -24.82
N TYR A 183 16.42 14.03 -24.74
CA TYR A 183 15.86 13.53 -23.48
C TYR A 183 15.99 12.01 -23.40
N VAL A 184 16.22 11.51 -22.19
CA VAL A 184 16.15 10.07 -21.91
C VAL A 184 14.73 9.59 -22.18
N ARG A 185 14.62 8.55 -23.00
CA ARG A 185 13.38 7.82 -23.32
C ARG A 185 13.59 6.32 -23.21
N HIS A 186 12.51 5.54 -23.07
CA HIS A 186 12.54 4.10 -23.37
C HIS A 186 12.08 3.85 -24.80
N ALA A 187 12.68 2.96 -25.58
CA ALA A 187 12.20 2.50 -26.88
C ALA A 187 12.47 1.00 -26.99
N ASP A 188 11.48 0.18 -27.38
CA ASP A 188 11.62 -1.28 -27.41
C ASP A 188 12.16 -1.86 -26.09
N PHE A 189 11.75 -1.27 -24.96
CA PHE A 189 12.22 -1.56 -23.60
C PHE A 189 13.69 -1.24 -23.31
N ASP A 190 14.37 -0.51 -24.18
CA ASP A 190 15.75 -0.06 -24.00
C ASP A 190 15.87 1.46 -23.77
N ALA A 191 16.86 1.93 -23.01
CA ALA A 191 17.01 3.35 -22.70
C ALA A 191 17.93 4.07 -23.70
N ARG A 192 17.47 5.19 -24.24
CA ARG A 192 18.25 6.02 -25.19
C ARG A 192 17.94 7.50 -25.04
N ILE A 193 18.75 8.37 -25.66
CA ILE A 193 18.48 9.81 -25.72
C ILE A 193 18.09 10.26 -27.13
N ASP A 194 16.93 10.88 -27.26
CA ASP A 194 16.40 11.35 -28.55
C ASP A 194 15.90 12.80 -28.47
N GLU A 195 15.97 13.48 -29.60
CA GLU A 195 15.21 14.71 -29.84
C GLU A 195 13.78 14.38 -30.27
N ASN A 196 12.84 15.32 -30.08
CA ASN A 196 11.45 15.22 -30.58
C ASN A 196 10.77 13.87 -30.30
N VAL A 197 10.92 13.34 -29.07
CA VAL A 197 10.38 12.04 -28.67
C VAL A 197 8.88 11.96 -28.92
N ILE A 198 8.46 10.96 -29.71
CA ILE A 198 7.07 10.62 -30.00
C ILE A 198 6.88 9.11 -29.78
N PRO A 199 5.84 8.69 -29.05
CA PRO A 199 4.98 9.50 -28.18
C PRO A 199 5.79 10.17 -27.05
N LYS A 200 5.38 11.38 -26.62
CA LYS A 200 6.14 12.19 -25.65
C LYS A 200 6.34 11.45 -24.33
N GLU A 201 5.34 10.65 -23.96
CA GLU A 201 5.26 9.85 -22.75
C GLU A 201 6.41 8.85 -22.63
N ASP A 202 7.04 8.46 -23.74
CA ASP A 202 8.23 7.59 -23.72
C ASP A 202 9.44 8.25 -23.07
N SER A 203 9.44 9.58 -22.99
CA SER A 203 10.45 10.39 -22.29
C SER A 203 9.95 11.03 -21.01
N GLN A 204 8.78 10.63 -20.52
CA GLN A 204 8.23 11.13 -19.27
C GLN A 204 8.37 10.08 -18.17
N TRP A 205 8.83 10.54 -17.02
CA TRP A 205 9.21 9.71 -15.89
C TRP A 205 8.56 10.22 -14.61
N ARG A 206 8.31 9.30 -13.67
CA ARG A 206 7.96 9.61 -12.29
C ARG A 206 9.13 9.21 -11.40
N LEU A 207 9.73 10.19 -10.73
CA LEU A 207 10.78 9.93 -9.72
C LEU A 207 10.10 9.55 -8.40
N VAL A 208 10.05 8.27 -8.10
CA VAL A 208 9.48 7.74 -6.85
C VAL A 208 10.60 7.48 -5.83
N PRO A 209 10.30 7.31 -4.52
CA PRO A 209 11.30 6.81 -3.57
C PRO A 209 11.98 5.53 -4.09
N GLY A 210 13.28 5.39 -3.85
CA GLY A 210 14.06 4.25 -4.33
C GLY A 210 13.48 2.92 -3.84
N LEU A 211 13.37 1.93 -4.74
CA LEU A 211 12.81 0.62 -4.45
C LEU A 211 13.65 -0.17 -3.43
N ALA A 212 14.98 -0.04 -3.46
CA ALA A 212 15.89 -0.65 -2.48
C ALA A 212 16.21 0.27 -1.30
N ASN A 213 16.09 1.60 -1.49
CA ASN A 213 16.38 2.58 -0.45
C ASN A 213 15.45 3.79 -0.59
N SER A 214 14.58 3.98 0.39
CA SER A 214 13.64 5.10 0.42
C SER A 214 14.15 6.33 1.18
N SER A 215 15.44 6.37 1.54
CA SER A 215 16.07 7.52 2.20
C SER A 215 16.16 8.72 1.25
N GLU A 216 16.31 9.92 1.82
CA GLU A 216 16.44 11.15 1.05
C GLU A 216 17.57 11.08 0.00
N GLY A 217 17.27 11.53 -1.21
CA GLY A 217 18.20 11.51 -2.35
C GLY A 217 18.24 10.21 -3.15
N TYR A 218 17.59 9.13 -2.70
CA TYR A 218 17.45 7.89 -3.47
C TYR A 218 16.10 7.82 -4.18
N VAL A 219 16.13 7.52 -5.48
CA VAL A 219 14.95 7.49 -6.35
C VAL A 219 14.95 6.27 -7.26
N SER A 220 13.74 5.84 -7.65
CA SER A 220 13.54 4.94 -8.79
C SER A 220 12.77 5.68 -9.88
N ILE A 221 13.16 5.45 -11.14
CA ILE A 221 12.66 6.20 -12.28
C ILE A 221 11.59 5.37 -12.99
N GLN A 222 10.32 5.62 -12.68
CA GLN A 222 9.19 4.85 -13.22
C GLN A 222 8.69 5.46 -14.54
N SER A 223 8.37 4.63 -15.52
CA SER A 223 7.75 5.08 -16.79
C SER A 223 6.35 5.64 -16.55
N VAL A 224 6.02 6.74 -17.25
CA VAL A 224 4.69 7.34 -17.21
C VAL A 224 3.66 6.47 -17.93
N ASN A 225 3.98 5.99 -19.13
CA ASN A 225 3.07 5.20 -19.98
C ASN A 225 3.16 3.69 -19.80
N HIS A 226 4.15 3.19 -19.06
CA HIS A 226 4.24 1.80 -18.62
C HIS A 226 4.25 1.71 -17.09
N PRO A 227 3.11 1.91 -16.40
CA PRO A 227 3.03 1.78 -14.94
C PRO A 227 3.56 0.44 -14.45
N GLY A 228 4.38 0.47 -13.40
CA GLY A 228 5.08 -0.71 -12.87
C GLY A 228 6.41 -1.03 -13.56
N TYR A 229 6.79 -0.31 -14.63
CA TYR A 229 8.09 -0.43 -15.28
C TYR A 229 9.04 0.69 -14.85
N TYR A 230 10.31 0.33 -14.68
CA TYR A 230 11.35 1.21 -14.15
C TYR A 230 12.60 1.15 -15.03
N LEU A 231 13.31 2.28 -15.17
CA LEU A 231 14.68 2.22 -15.64
C LEU A 231 15.52 1.47 -14.61
N ARG A 232 16.31 0.52 -15.07
CA ARG A 232 17.27 -0.22 -14.25
C ARG A 232 18.56 -0.45 -15.01
N HIS A 233 19.64 -0.59 -14.28
CA HIS A 233 20.92 -1.00 -14.84
C HIS A 233 21.00 -2.53 -14.89
N TRP A 234 21.36 -3.11 -16.04
CA TRP A 234 21.55 -4.55 -16.20
C TRP A 234 22.53 -4.84 -17.32
N ASP A 235 23.47 -5.75 -17.07
CA ASP A 235 24.44 -6.21 -18.08
C ASP A 235 25.10 -5.03 -18.84
N TYR A 236 25.54 -4.03 -18.05
CA TYR A 236 26.19 -2.80 -18.53
C TYR A 236 25.29 -1.84 -19.33
N ASP A 237 23.98 -2.05 -19.34
CA ASP A 237 23.02 -1.23 -20.06
C ASP A 237 21.91 -0.67 -19.16
N PHE A 238 21.20 0.34 -19.64
CA PHE A 238 19.99 0.85 -19.02
C PHE A 238 18.76 0.40 -19.82
N ARG A 239 17.86 -0.32 -19.17
CA ARG A 239 16.63 -0.82 -19.81
C ARG A 239 15.40 -0.54 -18.98
N LEU A 240 14.24 -0.59 -19.62
CA LEU A 240 12.93 -0.45 -19.01
C LEU A 240 12.33 -1.83 -18.74
N ASP A 241 12.26 -2.23 -17.47
CA ASP A 241 11.68 -3.51 -17.08
C ASP A 241 10.56 -3.37 -16.05
N LYS A 242 9.65 -4.34 -16.03
CA LYS A 242 8.61 -4.45 -15.01
C LYS A 242 9.21 -4.89 -13.69
N ASN A 243 8.83 -4.23 -12.60
CA ASN A 243 9.21 -4.66 -11.25
C ASN A 243 8.67 -6.06 -10.96
N ASP A 244 9.58 -7.00 -10.71
CA ASP A 244 9.29 -8.41 -10.40
C ASP A 244 9.27 -8.68 -8.87
N GLY A 245 9.52 -7.66 -8.06
CA GLY A 245 9.53 -7.75 -6.59
C GLY A 245 10.83 -8.32 -6.00
N THR A 246 11.82 -8.64 -6.82
CA THR A 246 13.11 -9.17 -6.32
C THR A 246 14.00 -8.07 -5.76
N THR A 247 14.85 -8.43 -4.79
CA THR A 247 15.84 -7.51 -4.22
C THR A 247 16.80 -6.98 -5.29
N ILE A 248 17.26 -7.84 -6.20
CA ILE A 248 18.17 -7.46 -7.29
C ILE A 248 17.52 -6.42 -8.20
N PHE A 249 16.26 -6.62 -8.58
CA PHE A 249 15.54 -5.61 -9.37
C PHE A 249 15.47 -4.27 -8.62
N ALA A 250 15.12 -4.31 -7.33
CA ALA A 250 15.02 -3.10 -6.52
C ALA A 250 16.35 -2.35 -6.42
N GLU A 251 17.46 -3.05 -6.27
CA GLU A 251 18.82 -2.49 -6.22
C GLU A 251 19.24 -1.89 -7.58
N ASP A 252 19.03 -2.63 -8.67
CA ASP A 252 19.36 -2.19 -10.04
C ASP A 252 18.53 -1.00 -10.51
N ALA A 253 17.32 -0.84 -9.97
CA ALA A 253 16.38 0.24 -10.29
C ALA A 253 16.42 1.41 -9.29
N THR A 254 17.38 1.44 -8.36
CA THR A 254 17.53 2.53 -7.37
C THR A 254 18.77 3.38 -7.64
N PHE A 255 18.56 4.69 -7.78
CA PHE A 255 19.60 5.68 -8.10
C PHE A 255 19.74 6.72 -7.02
N LYS A 256 20.98 7.19 -6.79
CA LYS A 256 21.22 8.36 -5.94
C LYS A 256 21.29 9.61 -6.82
N LEU A 257 20.42 10.58 -6.54
CA LEU A 257 20.55 11.92 -7.09
C LEU A 257 21.75 12.59 -6.44
N VAL A 258 22.72 12.97 -7.25
CA VAL A 258 23.88 13.75 -6.82
C VAL A 258 23.91 15.10 -7.55
N PRO A 259 24.33 16.18 -6.87
CA PRO A 259 24.59 17.45 -7.54
C PRO A 259 25.56 17.24 -8.71
N GLY A 260 25.24 17.80 -9.88
CA GLY A 260 26.11 17.78 -11.04
C GLY A 260 27.39 18.58 -10.81
N LEU A 261 28.47 18.18 -11.48
CA LEU A 261 29.79 18.84 -11.44
C LEU A 261 29.86 20.13 -12.29
N ALA A 262 28.74 20.60 -12.83
CA ALA A 262 28.63 21.85 -13.58
C ALA A 262 27.76 22.83 -12.79
N ASP A 263 28.17 24.10 -12.71
CA ASP A 263 27.52 25.13 -11.89
C ASP A 263 26.01 25.28 -12.22
N LEU A 264 25.15 24.90 -11.25
CA LEU A 264 23.70 25.13 -11.09
C LEU A 264 22.70 24.58 -12.15
N PRO A 265 21.51 24.13 -11.70
CA PRO A 265 21.27 22.82 -11.08
C PRO A 265 21.10 21.74 -12.15
N VAL A 266 22.13 20.91 -12.34
CA VAL A 266 22.05 19.70 -13.15
C VAL A 266 22.07 18.52 -12.20
N PHE A 267 21.06 17.65 -12.23
CA PHE A 267 21.10 16.41 -11.46
C PHE A 267 21.94 15.38 -12.20
N LEU A 268 22.92 14.79 -11.52
CA LEU A 268 23.68 13.64 -12.00
C LEU A 268 23.16 12.40 -11.25
N PHE A 269 22.97 11.29 -11.94
CA PHE A 269 22.65 10.00 -11.31
C PHE A 269 23.97 9.27 -11.08
N SER A 270 24.32 8.97 -9.83
CA SER A 270 25.46 8.10 -9.53
C SER A 270 25.00 6.80 -8.89
N ARG A 271 25.56 5.69 -9.37
CA ARG A 271 25.39 4.36 -8.76
C ARG A 271 26.23 4.33 -7.50
N THR A 272 25.60 4.22 -6.33
CA THR A 272 26.33 3.85 -5.11
C THR A 272 26.36 2.32 -5.08
N ILE A 273 27.53 1.75 -5.36
CA ILE A 273 27.82 0.35 -5.04
C ILE A 273 27.82 0.30 -3.51
N ILE A 274 26.78 -0.31 -2.92
CA ILE A 274 26.80 -0.65 -1.50
C ILE A 274 27.80 -1.81 -1.37
N PRO A 275 28.93 -1.67 -0.66
CA PRO A 275 29.73 -2.83 -0.30
C PRO A 275 28.88 -3.74 0.58
N THR A 276 28.80 -5.01 0.22
CA THR A 276 28.37 -6.07 1.14
C THR A 276 29.24 -6.05 2.39
N ASP A 277 28.61 -6.00 3.56
CA ASP A 277 29.05 -6.38 4.93
C ASP A 277 28.16 -5.56 5.90
N ILE A 278 27.20 -6.08 6.69
CA ILE A 278 26.81 -7.40 7.23
C ILE A 278 25.28 -7.47 7.22
#